data_AF-A0A0M6YCC3-F1
#
_entry.id   AF-A0A0M6YCC3-F1
#
_cell.length_a   1.000
_cell.length_b   1.000
_cell.length_c   1.000
_cell.angle_alpha   90.00
_cell.angle_beta   90.00
_cell.angle_gamma   90.00
#
_symmetry.space_group_name_H-M   'P 1'
#
loop_
_entity.id
_entity.type
_entity.pdbx_description
1 polymer ?
#
loop_
_entity_poly.entity_id
_entity_poly.type
_entity_poly.pdbx_seq_one_letter_code
_entity_poly.pdbx_strand_id
1 'polypeptide(L)'
;MSKSPITSYFEADKKLPMARSIPKAKYPSVQDVLAAAQEICKVGVRTLKSKDNRPQAAPSRHIAMFIAAYSCKKTLDEIAAEFGPFDRTAVSYARRATCYKIWKGVENAPSEDQRQKRINFLRHLEATKELLRSRGFTIIEPTACELQEEAEKSYKPRKDKKAA
;
A
#
# COMPACT_ATOMS: atom_id res chain seq x y z
N MET A 1 -6.90 -15.82 62.92
CA MET A 1 -7.60 -15.12 61.82
C MET A 1 -6.55 -14.56 60.87
N SER A 2 -6.26 -15.27 59.77
CA SER A 2 -5.21 -14.93 58.79
C SER A 2 -5.90 -14.41 57.52
N LYS A 3 -5.68 -13.14 57.16
CA LYS A 3 -6.16 -12.59 55.90
C LYS A 3 -5.16 -12.98 54.80
N SER A 4 -5.61 -13.77 53.82
CA SER A 4 -4.80 -14.18 52.68
C SER A 4 -4.38 -12.96 51.82
N PRO A 5 -3.18 -12.98 51.18
CA PRO A 5 -2.56 -11.79 50.55
C PRO A 5 -3.15 -11.40 49.18
N ILE A 6 -4.19 -12.08 48.71
CA ILE A 6 -4.68 -11.96 47.32
C ILE A 6 -5.48 -10.68 47.08
N THR A 7 -5.98 -10.00 48.12
CA THR A 7 -6.78 -8.77 47.98
C THR A 7 -5.99 -7.54 47.55
N SER A 8 -4.65 -7.59 47.47
CA SER A 8 -3.85 -6.40 47.07
C SER A 8 -3.67 -6.23 45.55
N TYR A 9 -3.99 -7.22 44.72
CA TYR A 9 -3.73 -7.13 43.27
C TYR A 9 -4.84 -6.43 42.49
N PHE A 10 -6.06 -6.31 43.04
CA PHE A 10 -7.19 -5.64 42.38
C PHE A 10 -7.36 -4.15 42.75
N GLU A 11 -6.63 -3.64 43.75
CA GLU A 11 -6.70 -2.20 44.11
C GLU A 11 -5.75 -1.31 43.28
N ALA A 12 -4.82 -1.90 42.51
CA ALA A 12 -3.98 -1.15 41.57
C ALA A 12 -4.72 -0.74 40.28
N ASP A 13 -5.88 -1.33 40.00
CA ASP A 13 -6.62 -1.13 38.74
C ASP A 13 -7.58 0.07 38.74
N LYS A 14 -7.63 0.84 39.84
CA LYS A 14 -8.45 2.07 39.93
C LYS A 14 -7.68 3.36 39.64
N LYS A 15 -6.39 3.26 39.31
CA LYS A 15 -5.53 4.42 38.98
C LYS A 15 -4.78 4.25 37.65
N LEU A 16 -5.34 3.50 36.71
CA LEU A 16 -4.93 3.70 35.32
C LEU A 16 -5.39 5.12 34.94
N PRO A 17 -4.46 6.06 34.67
CA PRO A 17 -4.84 7.38 34.21
C PRO A 17 -5.76 7.20 33.00
N MET A 18 -6.95 7.78 33.07
CA MET A 18 -7.94 7.82 31.98
C MET A 18 -7.20 7.91 30.66
N ALA A 19 -7.44 6.91 29.79
CA ALA A 19 -6.80 6.76 28.49
C ALA A 19 -6.54 8.13 27.86
N ARG A 20 -5.27 8.56 27.83
CA ARG A 20 -4.85 9.74 27.08
C ARG A 20 -5.38 9.53 25.66
N SER A 21 -6.22 10.45 25.20
CA SER A 21 -6.90 10.35 23.90
C SER A 21 -5.88 10.00 22.82
N ILE A 22 -5.96 8.78 22.29
CA ILE A 22 -5.10 8.37 21.18
C ILE A 22 -5.44 9.33 20.03
N PRO A 23 -4.46 10.10 19.50
CA PRO A 23 -4.74 11.01 18.39
C PRO A 23 -5.40 10.22 17.25
N LYS A 24 -6.56 10.70 16.78
CA LYS A 24 -7.32 10.03 15.72
C LYS A 24 -6.40 9.86 14.52
N ALA A 25 -6.21 8.61 14.08
CA ALA A 25 -5.40 8.29 12.91
C ALA A 25 -5.85 9.12 11.70
N LYS A 26 -4.91 9.89 11.13
CA LYS A 26 -5.15 10.74 9.95
C LYS A 26 -4.74 9.98 8.70
N TYR A 27 -5.70 9.65 7.84
CA TYR A 27 -5.44 8.89 6.60
C TYR A 27 -5.26 9.84 5.41
N PRO A 28 -4.41 9.51 4.42
CA PRO A 28 -4.19 10.36 3.26
C PRO A 28 -5.40 10.36 2.31
N SER A 29 -5.65 11.49 1.65
CA SER A 29 -6.52 11.54 0.47
C SER A 29 -5.78 11.05 -0.78
N VAL A 30 -6.51 10.74 -1.86
CA VAL A 30 -5.87 10.33 -3.12
C VAL A 30 -4.99 11.46 -3.68
N GLN A 31 -5.37 12.73 -3.47
CA GLN A 31 -4.55 13.87 -3.88
C GLN A 31 -3.24 13.97 -3.08
N ASP A 32 -3.27 13.66 -1.77
CA ASP A 32 -2.04 13.60 -0.96
C ASP A 32 -1.08 12.53 -1.48
N VAL A 33 -1.63 11.35 -1.84
CA VAL A 33 -0.85 10.24 -2.42
C VAL A 33 -0.29 10.62 -3.80
N LEU A 34 -1.08 11.25 -4.65
CA LEU A 34 -0.65 11.72 -5.97
C LEU A 34 0.47 12.77 -5.86
N ALA A 35 0.35 13.71 -4.92
CA ALA A 35 1.37 14.72 -4.66
C ALA A 35 2.67 14.09 -4.16
N ALA A 36 2.60 13.14 -3.22
CA ALA A 36 3.77 12.42 -2.73
C ALA A 36 4.44 11.59 -3.84
N ALA A 37 3.65 10.87 -4.63
CA ALA A 37 4.17 10.09 -5.76
C ALA A 37 4.80 10.97 -6.84
N GLN A 38 4.24 12.15 -7.13
CA GLN A 38 4.83 13.10 -8.06
C GLN A 38 6.22 13.54 -7.60
N GLU A 39 6.35 13.87 -6.31
CA GLU A 39 7.60 14.35 -5.73
C GLU A 39 8.71 13.28 -5.78
N ILE A 40 8.39 12.06 -5.33
CA ILE A 40 9.34 10.95 -5.28
C ILE A 40 9.70 10.43 -6.66
N CYS A 41 8.69 10.21 -7.51
CA CYS A 41 8.91 9.60 -8.82
C CYS A 41 9.34 10.62 -9.89
N LYS A 42 9.30 11.93 -9.57
CA LYS A 42 9.56 13.03 -10.51
C LYS A 42 8.68 12.97 -11.76
N VAL A 43 7.41 12.57 -11.58
CA VAL A 43 6.39 12.47 -12.63
C VAL A 43 5.22 13.38 -12.30
N GLY A 44 4.83 14.29 -13.20
CA GLY A 44 3.72 15.22 -12.93
C GLY A 44 2.37 14.50 -12.72
N VAL A 45 1.50 15.04 -11.86
CA VAL A 45 0.16 14.49 -11.55
C VAL A 45 -0.67 14.24 -12.82
N ARG A 46 -0.59 15.11 -13.83
CA ARG A 46 -1.28 14.89 -15.12
C ARG A 46 -0.87 13.58 -15.80
N THR A 47 0.40 13.21 -15.68
CA THR A 47 0.93 11.95 -16.22
C THR A 47 0.44 10.76 -15.38
N LEU A 48 0.36 10.91 -14.04
CA LEU A 48 -0.23 9.91 -13.15
C LEU A 48 -1.75 9.72 -13.35
N LYS A 49 -2.44 10.72 -13.92
CA LYS A 49 -3.87 10.65 -14.27
C LYS A 49 -4.17 10.37 -15.76
N SER A 50 -3.17 10.14 -16.61
CA SER A 50 -3.37 9.89 -18.05
C SER A 50 -3.05 8.44 -18.44
N LYS A 51 -3.48 7.96 -19.62
CA LYS A 51 -3.04 6.65 -20.15
C LYS A 51 -1.62 6.66 -20.74
N ASP A 52 -0.77 7.58 -20.28
CA ASP A 52 0.60 7.68 -20.74
C ASP A 52 1.41 6.44 -20.33
N ASN A 53 2.01 5.81 -21.35
CA ASN A 53 2.77 4.57 -21.25
C ASN A 53 4.29 4.79 -21.29
N ARG A 54 4.77 6.03 -21.10
CA ARG A 54 6.21 6.29 -20.90
C ARG A 54 6.75 5.36 -19.81
N PRO A 55 7.98 4.83 -19.95
CA PRO A 55 8.49 3.75 -19.07
C PRO A 55 8.43 4.04 -17.56
N GLN A 56 8.47 5.31 -17.17
CA GLN A 56 8.42 5.75 -15.77
C GLN A 56 7.00 6.11 -15.30
N ALA A 57 6.05 6.36 -16.21
CA ALA A 57 4.70 6.81 -15.87
C ALA A 57 3.85 5.68 -15.26
N ALA A 58 3.84 4.50 -15.90
CA ALA A 58 3.02 3.38 -15.44
C ALA A 58 3.44 2.82 -14.07
N PRO A 59 4.74 2.61 -13.77
CA PRO A 59 5.16 2.15 -12.45
C PRO A 59 4.82 3.16 -11.34
N SER A 60 5.03 4.45 -11.59
CA SER A 60 4.72 5.53 -10.64
C SER A 60 3.21 5.62 -10.36
N ARG A 61 2.38 5.44 -11.39
CA ARG A 61 0.92 5.34 -11.25
C ARG A 61 0.52 4.14 -10.40
N HIS A 62 1.15 2.98 -10.61
CA HIS A 62 0.85 1.79 -9.83
C HIS A 62 1.19 1.98 -8.34
N ILE A 63 2.29 2.68 -8.02
CA ILE A 63 2.64 3.05 -6.64
C ILE A 63 1.50 3.89 -6.03
N ALA A 64 1.09 4.95 -6.71
CA ALA A 64 0.02 5.83 -6.22
C ALA A 64 -1.31 5.09 -6.04
N MET A 65 -1.73 4.28 -7.03
CA MET A 65 -2.96 3.48 -6.95
C MET A 65 -2.90 2.45 -5.83
N PHE A 66 -1.75 1.81 -5.60
CA PHE A 66 -1.56 0.83 -4.53
C PHE A 66 -1.67 1.49 -3.15
N ILE A 67 -0.95 2.59 -2.92
CA ILE A 67 -1.01 3.30 -1.63
C ILE A 67 -2.44 3.82 -1.39
N ALA A 68 -3.07 4.39 -2.42
CA ALA A 68 -4.46 4.84 -2.32
C ALA A 68 -5.41 3.69 -1.96
N ALA A 69 -5.26 2.52 -2.58
CA ALA A 69 -6.13 1.36 -2.35
C ALA A 69 -6.09 0.82 -0.91
N TYR A 70 -4.97 0.98 -0.19
CA TYR A 70 -4.84 0.51 1.20
C TYR A 70 -4.99 1.61 2.24
N SER A 71 -4.55 2.82 1.92
CA SER A 71 -4.46 3.91 2.91
C SER A 71 -5.56 4.96 2.75
N CYS A 72 -6.15 5.13 1.58
CA CYS A 72 -7.32 6.01 1.43
C CYS A 72 -8.57 5.22 1.85
N LYS A 73 -9.38 5.77 2.76
CA LYS A 73 -10.68 5.20 3.15
C LYS A 73 -11.73 5.40 2.04
N LYS A 74 -11.46 4.83 0.86
CA LYS A 74 -12.28 4.92 -0.35
C LYS A 74 -12.38 3.56 -1.02
N THR A 75 -13.48 3.32 -1.70
CA THR A 75 -13.67 2.16 -2.58
C THR A 75 -12.74 2.24 -3.79
N LEU A 76 -12.51 1.11 -4.45
CA LEU A 76 -11.69 1.08 -5.67
C LEU A 76 -12.29 1.92 -6.80
N ASP A 77 -13.63 2.02 -6.86
CA ASP A 77 -14.35 2.81 -7.85
C ASP A 77 -14.14 4.33 -7.61
N GLU A 78 -14.25 4.77 -6.34
CA GLU A 78 -13.97 6.17 -5.97
C GLU A 78 -12.51 6.54 -6.18
N ILE A 79 -11.57 5.63 -5.91
CA ILE A 79 -10.16 5.84 -6.19
C ILE A 79 -9.96 5.96 -7.71
N ALA A 80 -10.50 5.03 -8.50
CA ALA A 80 -10.35 5.04 -9.95
C ALA A 80 -10.84 6.36 -10.58
N ALA A 81 -11.98 6.87 -10.12
CA ALA A 81 -12.53 8.15 -10.56
C ALA A 81 -11.55 9.32 -10.36
N GLU A 82 -10.72 9.30 -9.33
CA GLU A 82 -9.70 10.34 -9.09
C GLU A 82 -8.47 10.22 -9.99
N PHE A 83 -8.20 9.03 -10.53
CA PHE A 83 -7.12 8.79 -11.47
C PHE A 83 -7.51 9.08 -12.93
N GLY A 84 -8.77 9.44 -13.21
CA GLY A 84 -9.22 9.89 -14.53
C GLY A 84 -9.75 8.74 -15.41
N PRO A 85 -9.08 8.37 -16.52
CA PRO A 85 -9.62 7.44 -17.53
C PRO A 85 -9.46 5.96 -17.12
N PHE A 86 -9.31 5.70 -15.82
CA PHE A 86 -9.10 4.37 -15.26
C PHE A 86 -10.36 3.92 -14.53
N ASP A 87 -10.58 2.61 -14.54
CA ASP A 87 -11.68 1.98 -13.81
C ASP A 87 -11.14 1.24 -12.57
N ARG A 88 -12.05 0.66 -11.78
CA ARG A 88 -11.69 -0.19 -10.64
C ARG A 88 -10.79 -1.36 -11.02
N THR A 89 -10.90 -1.89 -12.24
CA THR A 89 -10.07 -3.02 -12.68
C THR A 89 -8.60 -2.62 -12.81
N ALA A 90 -8.33 -1.39 -13.26
CA ALA A 90 -7.00 -0.83 -13.31
C ALA A 90 -6.39 -0.65 -11.92
N VAL A 91 -7.15 -0.15 -10.94
CA VAL A 91 -6.69 -0.02 -9.55
C VAL A 91 -6.44 -1.41 -8.94
N SER A 92 -7.34 -2.36 -9.16
CA SER A 92 -7.17 -3.75 -8.73
C SER A 92 -5.94 -4.41 -9.36
N TYR A 93 -5.69 -4.16 -10.64
CA TYR A 93 -4.51 -4.65 -11.34
C TYR A 93 -3.23 -4.03 -10.77
N ALA A 94 -3.18 -2.71 -10.58
CA ALA A 94 -2.06 -2.02 -9.96
C ALA A 94 -1.75 -2.56 -8.56
N ARG A 95 -2.80 -2.84 -7.77
CA ARG A 95 -2.69 -3.47 -6.45
C ARG A 95 -2.00 -4.83 -6.54
N ARG A 96 -2.55 -5.75 -7.33
CA ARG A 96 -2.02 -7.10 -7.53
C ARG A 96 -0.60 -7.12 -8.08
N ALA A 97 -0.33 -6.30 -9.10
CA ALA A 97 0.98 -6.19 -9.72
C ALA A 97 2.05 -5.63 -8.77
N THR A 98 1.66 -4.81 -7.80
CA THR A 98 2.54 -4.29 -6.74
C THR A 98 2.77 -5.35 -5.67
N CYS A 99 1.71 -6.02 -5.21
CA CYS A 99 1.79 -7.13 -4.26
C CYS A 99 2.74 -8.23 -4.77
N TYR A 100 2.61 -8.62 -6.05
CA TYR A 100 3.50 -9.60 -6.67
C TYR A 100 4.99 -9.18 -6.61
N LYS A 101 5.31 -7.90 -6.84
CA LYS A 101 6.70 -7.41 -6.79
C LYS A 101 7.25 -7.42 -5.37
N ILE A 102 6.41 -7.14 -4.38
CA ILE A 102 6.78 -7.18 -2.96
C ILE A 102 6.98 -8.64 -2.54
N TRP A 103 5.97 -9.49 -2.75
CA TRP A 103 5.96 -10.89 -2.32
C TRP A 103 7.07 -11.73 -2.97
N LYS A 104 7.21 -11.65 -4.30
CA LYS A 104 8.25 -12.41 -5.02
C LYS A 104 9.66 -11.91 -4.69
N GLY A 105 9.82 -10.74 -4.07
CA GLY A 105 11.12 -10.18 -3.70
C GLY A 105 11.99 -9.80 -4.91
N VAL A 106 13.13 -9.16 -4.67
CA VAL A 106 14.04 -8.69 -5.74
C VAL A 106 14.78 -9.84 -6.42
N GLU A 107 15.16 -10.85 -5.64
CA GLU A 107 16.06 -11.96 -6.04
C GLU A 107 15.45 -12.86 -7.12
N ASN A 108 14.12 -12.96 -7.16
CA ASN A 108 13.40 -13.79 -8.13
C ASN A 108 13.12 -13.05 -9.46
N ALA A 109 13.84 -11.98 -9.77
CA ALA A 109 13.76 -11.34 -11.08
C ALA A 109 14.53 -12.17 -12.13
N PRO A 110 13.99 -12.39 -13.35
CA PRO A 110 14.61 -13.27 -14.34
C PRO A 110 15.83 -12.68 -15.05
N SER A 111 16.14 -11.40 -14.85
CA SER A 111 17.35 -10.75 -15.35
C SER A 111 17.77 -9.59 -14.45
N GLU A 112 19.03 -9.18 -14.53
CA GLU A 112 19.57 -8.07 -13.72
C GLU A 112 18.87 -6.74 -14.03
N ASP A 113 18.51 -6.48 -15.29
CA ASP A 113 17.71 -5.31 -15.65
C ASP A 113 16.34 -5.30 -14.96
N GLN A 114 15.68 -6.46 -14.88
CA GLN A 114 14.39 -6.58 -14.20
C GLN A 114 14.54 -6.47 -12.68
N ARG A 115 15.66 -6.97 -12.15
CA ARG A 115 16.04 -6.81 -10.75
C ARG A 115 16.21 -5.34 -10.40
N GLN A 116 16.98 -4.58 -11.18
CA GLN A 116 17.19 -3.15 -10.96
C GLN A 116 15.89 -2.34 -11.08
N LYS A 117 15.03 -2.69 -12.06
CA LYS A 117 13.70 -2.08 -12.18
C LYS A 117 12.84 -2.34 -10.95
N ARG A 118 12.89 -3.55 -10.37
CA ARG A 118 12.16 -3.91 -9.15
C ARG A 118 12.74 -3.18 -7.92
N ILE A 119 14.05 -3.09 -7.79
CA ILE A 119 14.74 -2.32 -6.74
C ILE A 119 14.28 -0.86 -6.78
N ASN A 120 14.35 -0.23 -7.95
CA ASN A 120 13.95 1.18 -8.10
C ASN A 120 12.47 1.38 -7.78
N PHE A 121 11.60 0.48 -8.24
CA PHE A 121 10.18 0.51 -7.91
C PHE A 121 9.92 0.42 -6.41
N LEU A 122 10.54 -0.55 -5.71
CA LEU A 122 10.36 -0.73 -4.27
C LEU A 122 10.95 0.45 -3.49
N ARG A 123 12.10 0.98 -3.91
CA ARG A 123 12.68 2.19 -3.32
C ARG A 123 11.73 3.38 -3.42
N HIS A 124 11.12 3.61 -4.58
CA HIS A 124 10.14 4.68 -4.75
C HIS A 124 8.86 4.44 -3.95
N LEU A 125 8.40 3.19 -3.84
CA LEU A 125 7.25 2.83 -3.01
C LEU A 125 7.51 3.17 -1.54
N GLU A 126 8.63 2.71 -0.98
CA GLU A 126 9.02 3.00 0.40
C GLU A 126 9.19 4.50 0.65
N ALA A 127 9.91 5.20 -0.24
CA ALA A 127 10.11 6.64 -0.10
C ALA A 127 8.78 7.42 -0.16
N THR A 128 7.81 6.97 -0.97
CA THR A 128 6.47 7.60 -1.02
C THR A 128 5.69 7.37 0.27
N LYS A 129 5.77 6.15 0.85
CA LYS A 129 5.15 5.86 2.16
C LYS A 129 5.80 6.68 3.28
N GLU A 130 7.12 6.78 3.30
CA GLU A 130 7.87 7.56 4.27
C GLU A 130 7.53 9.05 4.19
N LEU A 131 7.42 9.62 2.98
CA LEU A 131 6.99 11.00 2.78
C LEU A 131 5.56 11.26 3.30
N LEU A 132 4.64 10.31 3.13
CA LEU A 132 3.30 10.45 3.70
C LEU A 132 3.32 10.35 5.23
N ARG A 133 4.15 9.46 5.80
CA ARG A 133 4.34 9.35 7.26
C ARG A 133 4.93 10.62 7.85
N SER A 134 5.93 11.23 7.21
CA SER A 134 6.52 12.50 7.67
C SER A 134 5.54 13.67 7.63
N ARG A 135 4.54 13.62 6.75
CA ARG A 135 3.38 14.54 6.71
C ARG A 135 2.31 14.25 7.77
N GLY A 136 2.54 13.25 8.64
CA GLY A 136 1.63 12.87 9.73
C GLY A 136 0.48 11.97 9.31
N PHE A 137 0.57 11.31 8.14
CA PHE A 137 -0.45 10.35 7.72
C PHE A 137 -0.15 8.93 8.20
N THR A 138 -1.20 8.23 8.60
CA THR A 138 -1.20 6.79 8.86
C THR A 138 -1.25 6.05 7.52
N ILE A 139 -0.24 5.21 7.27
CA ILE A 139 -0.16 4.33 6.11
C ILE A 139 -0.44 2.91 6.55
N ILE A 140 -1.47 2.30 5.95
CA ILE A 140 -1.80 0.89 6.14
C ILE A 140 -0.99 0.10 5.13
N GLU A 141 -0.20 -0.85 5.62
CA GLU A 141 0.51 -1.80 4.78
C GLU A 141 -0.29 -3.11 4.71
N PRO A 142 -0.41 -3.72 3.53
CA PRO A 142 -0.97 -5.06 3.43
C PRO A 142 -0.10 -6.05 4.21
N THR A 143 -0.77 -6.97 4.88
CA THR A 143 -0.11 -8.09 5.55
C THR A 143 0.58 -9.02 4.55
N ALA A 144 1.54 -9.83 5.01
CA ALA A 144 2.20 -10.83 4.18
C ALA A 144 1.19 -11.81 3.53
N CYS A 145 0.14 -12.17 4.26
CA CYS A 145 -0.94 -13.03 3.76
C CYS A 145 -1.73 -12.35 2.63
N GLU A 146 -2.14 -11.09 2.79
CA GLU A 146 -2.84 -10.33 1.74
C GLU A 146 -1.95 -10.12 0.50
N LEU A 147 -0.66 -9.85 0.71
CA LEU A 147 0.32 -9.72 -0.36
C LEU A 147 0.41 -11.00 -1.19
N GLN A 148 0.49 -12.15 -0.54
CA GLN A 148 0.52 -13.45 -1.21
C GLN A 148 -0.80 -13.73 -1.94
N GLU A 149 -1.94 -13.58 -1.27
CA GLU A 149 -3.26 -13.84 -1.86
C GLU A 149 -3.51 -12.98 -3.11
N GLU A 150 -3.19 -11.69 -3.04
CA GLU A 150 -3.32 -10.76 -4.17
C GLU A 150 -2.30 -11.05 -5.29
N ALA A 151 -1.08 -11.49 -4.95
CA ALA A 151 -0.08 -11.90 -5.92
C ALA A 151 -0.51 -13.17 -6.67
N GLU A 152 -1.08 -14.16 -5.98
CA GLU A 152 -1.58 -15.40 -6.55
C GLU A 152 -2.79 -15.16 -7.46
N LYS A 153 -3.69 -14.23 -7.11
CA LYS A 153 -4.77 -13.78 -8.01
C LYS A 153 -4.24 -13.18 -9.31
N SER A 154 -3.07 -12.51 -9.28
CA SER A 154 -2.42 -11.96 -10.47
C SER A 154 -1.81 -13.03 -11.38
N TYR A 155 -1.45 -14.16 -10.79
CA TYR A 155 -0.66 -15.22 -11.39
C TYR A 155 -1.32 -16.57 -11.10
N LYS A 156 -2.64 -16.68 -11.31
CA LYS A 156 -3.16 -17.97 -11.79
C LYS A 156 -2.58 -18.09 -13.20
N PRO A 157 -1.57 -18.93 -13.45
CA PRO A 157 -1.24 -19.25 -14.83
C PRO A 157 -2.55 -19.63 -15.53
N ARG A 158 -2.73 -19.20 -16.78
CA ARG A 158 -3.65 -19.92 -17.67
C ARG A 158 -3.05 -21.32 -17.90
N LYS A 159 -2.93 -22.14 -16.86
CA LYS A 159 -2.32 -23.47 -16.90
C LYS A 159 -3.31 -24.57 -17.28
N ASP A 160 -4.57 -24.21 -17.57
CA ASP A 160 -5.60 -25.19 -17.95
C ASP A 160 -6.36 -24.79 -19.25
N LYS A 161 -5.76 -24.01 -20.17
CA LYS A 161 -6.43 -23.67 -21.45
C LYS A 161 -5.59 -23.85 -22.71
N LYS A 162 -4.64 -24.78 -22.71
CA LYS A 162 -4.07 -25.30 -23.97
C LYS A 162 -3.48 -26.71 -23.81
N ALA A 163 -4.37 -27.66 -23.54
CA ALA A 163 -4.18 -29.07 -23.85
C ALA A 163 -5.54 -29.62 -24.30
N ALA A 164 -5.90 -29.29 -25.54
CA ALA A 164 -6.88 -29.98 -26.38
C ALA A 164 -6.31 -29.90 -27.79
#